data_AF-L5JYV3-F1
#
_entry.id   AF-L5JYV3-F1
#
_cell.length_a   1.000
_cell.length_b   1.000
_cell.length_c   1.000
_cell.angle_alpha   90.00
_cell.angle_beta   90.00
_cell.angle_gamma   90.00
#
_symmetry.space_group_name_H-M   'P 1'
#
loop_
_entity.id
_entity.type
_entity.pdbx_description
1 polymer ?
#
loop_
_entity_poly.entity_id
_entity_poly.type
_entity_poly.pdbx_seq_one_letter_code
_entity_poly.pdbx_strand_id
1 'polypeptide(L)'
;MATAAGKHRKHLEARVMLVACITTELLRQTSPSHSGSFGKVGMKLYHLKRNQSFCPTVNLDKLWTLVSEQTRVNAAKNKTGNAPIIDVV
;
A
#
# COMPACT_ATOMS: atom_id res chain seq x y z
N MET A 1 -43.07 -1.83 -40.82
CA MET A 1 -42.06 -2.85 -40.46
C MET A 1 -42.37 -3.30 -39.05
N ALA A 2 -42.82 -4.55 -38.86
CA ALA A 2 -43.27 -5.04 -37.56
C ALA A 2 -42.09 -5.36 -36.65
N THR A 3 -41.94 -4.61 -35.56
CA THR A 3 -41.01 -4.91 -34.48
C THR A 3 -41.53 -6.13 -33.73
N ALA A 4 -40.79 -7.25 -33.76
CA ALA A 4 -41.19 -8.47 -33.06
C ALA A 4 -41.23 -8.22 -31.54
N ALA A 5 -42.42 -8.28 -30.94
CA ALA A 5 -42.61 -8.20 -29.49
C ALA A 5 -41.91 -9.39 -28.82
N GLY A 6 -41.06 -9.09 -27.82
CA GLY A 6 -40.25 -10.10 -27.12
C GLY A 6 -41.09 -11.18 -26.45
N LYS A 7 -40.70 -12.45 -26.63
CA LYS A 7 -41.38 -13.61 -26.03
C LYS A 7 -41.19 -13.64 -24.50
N HIS A 8 -42.26 -13.97 -23.77
CA HIS A 8 -42.23 -14.17 -22.31
C HIS A 8 -41.36 -15.38 -21.95
N ARG A 9 -40.20 -15.12 -21.33
CA ARG A 9 -39.18 -16.13 -21.00
C ARG A 9 -39.12 -16.31 -19.48
N LYS A 10 -39.34 -17.55 -19.01
CA LYS A 10 -39.50 -17.91 -17.58
C LYS A 10 -38.38 -17.44 -16.64
N HIS A 11 -37.16 -17.24 -17.15
CA HIS A 11 -35.98 -16.91 -16.34
C HIS A 11 -35.28 -15.62 -16.78
N LEU A 12 -35.94 -14.78 -17.60
CA LEU A 12 -35.30 -13.59 -18.15
C LEU A 12 -34.97 -12.58 -17.06
N GLU A 13 -35.92 -12.29 -16.18
CA GLU A 13 -35.76 -11.30 -15.10
C GLU A 13 -34.62 -11.64 -14.13
N ALA A 14 -34.55 -12.90 -13.68
CA ALA A 14 -33.49 -13.36 -12.79
C ALA A 14 -32.11 -13.31 -13.45
N ARG A 15 -32.02 -13.64 -14.75
CA ARG A 15 -30.77 -13.55 -15.52
C ARG A 15 -30.34 -12.10 -15.73
N VAL A 16 -31.28 -11.20 -15.99
CA VAL A 16 -31.02 -9.76 -16.15
C VAL A 16 -30.50 -9.17 -14.83
N MET A 17 -31.11 -9.52 -13.69
CA MET A 17 -30.64 -9.08 -12.37
C MET A 17 -29.25 -9.63 -12.02
N LEU A 18 -28.99 -10.89 -12.33
CA LEU A 18 -27.67 -11.49 -12.12
C LEU A 18 -26.60 -10.77 -12.95
N VAL A 19 -26.87 -10.49 -14.22
CA VAL A 19 -25.96 -9.74 -15.09
C VAL A 19 -25.76 -8.33 -14.55
N ALA A 20 -26.82 -7.64 -14.13
CA ALA A 20 -26.72 -6.29 -13.56
C ALA A 20 -25.82 -6.26 -12.30
N CYS A 21 -26.02 -7.18 -11.35
CA CYS A 21 -25.17 -7.29 -10.15
C CYS A 21 -23.71 -7.58 -10.48
N ILE A 22 -23.44 -8.48 -11.43
CA ILE A 22 -22.06 -8.79 -11.84
C ILE A 22 -21.42 -7.57 -12.51
N THR A 23 -22.15 -6.89 -13.40
CA THR A 23 -21.64 -5.72 -14.11
C THR A 23 -21.39 -4.55 -13.15
N THR A 24 -22.28 -4.27 -12.20
CA THR A 24 -22.06 -3.18 -11.23
C THR A 24 -20.85 -3.46 -10.33
N GLU A 25 -20.66 -4.71 -9.88
CA GLU A 25 -19.52 -5.09 -9.06
C GLU A 25 -18.19 -5.04 -9.83
N LEU A 26 -18.17 -5.49 -11.10
CA LEU A 26 -17.00 -5.39 -11.96
C LEU A 26 -16.65 -3.94 -12.29
N LEU A 27 -17.65 -3.08 -12.55
CA LEU A 27 -17.42 -1.65 -12.79
C LEU A 27 -16.86 -0.96 -11.55
N ARG A 28 -17.32 -1.36 -10.34
CA ARG A 28 -16.76 -0.86 -9.08
C ARG A 28 -15.27 -1.20 -8.95
N GLN A 29 -14.89 -2.43 -9.27
CA GLN A 29 -13.51 -2.92 -9.17
C GLN A 29 -12.58 -2.41 -10.28
N THR A 30 -13.11 -2.09 -11.46
CA THR A 30 -12.33 -1.60 -12.62
C THR A 30 -12.46 -0.10 -12.85
N SER A 31 -13.19 0.60 -11.97
CA SER A 31 -13.33 2.05 -12.00
C SER A 31 -11.97 2.75 -11.93
N PRO A 32 -11.81 3.93 -12.55
CA PRO A 32 -10.54 4.66 -12.54
C PRO A 32 -10.01 4.97 -11.15
N SER A 33 -10.90 5.13 -10.15
CA SER A 33 -10.54 5.33 -8.74
C SER A 33 -9.86 4.13 -8.09
N HIS A 34 -9.93 2.94 -8.73
CA HIS A 34 -9.37 1.68 -8.24
C HIS A 34 -8.50 1.01 -9.32
N SER A 35 -7.66 1.81 -9.99
CA SER A 35 -6.68 1.30 -10.94
C SER A 35 -5.71 0.31 -10.25
N GLY A 36 -5.57 -0.90 -10.80
CA GLY A 36 -4.63 -1.92 -10.31
C GLY A 36 -5.21 -2.94 -9.31
N SER A 37 -6.50 -2.84 -8.98
CA SER A 37 -7.18 -3.84 -8.13
C SER A 37 -7.45 -5.18 -8.83
N PHE A 38 -7.57 -5.17 -10.16
CA PHE A 38 -7.81 -6.39 -10.94
C PHE A 38 -6.52 -6.92 -11.57
N GLY A 39 -6.33 -8.24 -11.51
CA GLY A 39 -5.18 -8.95 -12.08
C GLY A 39 -4.20 -9.47 -11.03
N LYS A 40 -3.35 -10.42 -11.45
CA LYS A 40 -2.27 -10.97 -10.61
C LYS A 40 -1.00 -10.16 -10.85
N VAL A 41 -0.45 -9.55 -9.79
CA VAL A 41 0.81 -8.79 -9.87
C VAL A 41 1.89 -9.45 -9.02
N GLY A 42 3.10 -9.57 -9.58
CA GLY A 42 4.29 -10.03 -8.88
C GLY A 42 4.32 -11.51 -8.50
N MET A 43 5.38 -11.90 -7.80
CA MET A 43 5.61 -13.27 -7.32
C MET A 43 5.08 -13.47 -5.91
N LYS A 44 4.50 -14.64 -5.61
CA LYS A 44 4.01 -14.96 -4.26
C LYS A 44 5.16 -15.43 -3.38
N LEU A 45 5.40 -14.74 -2.26
CA LEU A 45 6.33 -15.18 -1.22
C LEU A 45 5.62 -16.04 -0.18
N TYR A 46 6.03 -17.31 -0.07
CA TYR A 46 5.53 -18.23 0.95
C TYR A 46 6.34 -18.10 2.24
N HIS A 47 5.70 -18.29 3.40
CA HIS A 47 6.33 -18.20 4.72
C HIS A 47 7.12 -16.90 4.95
N LEU A 48 6.52 -15.76 4.60
CA LEU A 48 7.14 -14.44 4.80
C LEU A 48 7.47 -14.20 6.28
N LYS A 49 8.77 -14.14 6.60
CA LYS A 49 9.29 -13.75 7.92
C LYS A 49 9.57 -12.26 7.94
N ARG A 50 8.63 -11.46 8.45
CA ARG A 50 8.74 -9.97 8.45
C ARG A 50 9.95 -9.43 9.21
N ASN A 51 10.40 -10.14 10.25
CA ASN A 51 11.56 -9.72 11.04
C ASN A 51 12.87 -9.72 10.23
N GLN A 52 13.00 -10.58 9.22
CA GLN A 52 14.20 -10.64 8.37
C GLN A 52 14.28 -9.47 7.40
N SER A 53 13.12 -8.92 7.00
CA SER A 53 13.03 -7.73 6.14
C SER A 53 12.94 -6.42 6.93
N PHE A 54 13.10 -6.45 8.25
CA PHE A 54 13.03 -5.25 9.08
C PHE A 54 14.33 -4.45 8.92
N CYS A 55 14.23 -3.30 8.26
CA CYS A 55 15.35 -2.39 8.03
C CYS A 55 14.84 -0.94 8.21
N PRO A 56 14.81 -0.43 9.47
CA PRO A 56 14.45 0.96 9.72
C PRO A 56 15.51 1.88 9.11
N THR A 57 15.07 2.94 8.45
CA THR A 57 15.96 3.94 7.84
C THR A 57 15.90 5.23 8.63
N VAL A 58 17.05 5.83 8.94
CA VAL A 58 17.16 7.16 9.54
C VAL A 58 17.78 8.14 8.54
N ASN A 59 17.32 9.38 8.55
CA ASN A 59 17.91 10.44 7.74
C ASN A 59 19.04 11.16 8.50
N LEU A 60 20.02 11.70 7.79
CA LEU A 60 21.20 12.37 8.36
C LEU A 60 20.84 13.61 9.19
N ASP A 61 19.79 14.34 8.82
CA ASP A 61 19.29 15.52 9.55
C ASP A 61 18.79 15.16 10.96
N LYS A 62 18.34 13.92 11.15
CA LYS A 62 17.78 13.45 12.41
C LYS A 62 18.79 12.81 13.35
N LEU A 63 20.04 12.59 12.92
CA LEU A 63 21.06 11.94 13.76
C LEU A 63 21.28 12.67 15.09
N TRP A 64 21.28 14.01 15.06
CA TRP A 64 21.45 14.82 16.26
C TRP A 64 20.24 14.83 17.20
N THR A 65 19.09 14.29 16.77
CA THR A 65 17.92 14.12 17.65
C THR A 65 18.01 12.86 18.50
N LEU A 66 18.86 11.90 18.12
CA LEU A 66 19.13 10.68 18.90
C LEU A 66 20.07 10.94 20.08
N VAL A 67 20.77 12.06 20.06
CA VAL A 67 21.75 12.44 21.08
C VAL A 67 21.11 13.46 22.03
N SER A 68 21.35 13.31 23.34
CA SER A 68 20.89 14.29 24.32
C SER A 68 21.55 15.66 24.10
N GLU A 69 20.83 16.73 24.43
CA GLU A 69 21.33 18.09 24.21
C GLU A 69 22.64 18.38 24.95
N GLN A 70 22.81 17.80 26.14
CA GLN A 70 24.05 17.90 26.93
C GLN A 70 25.25 17.35 26.17
N THR A 71 25.12 16.16 25.58
CA THR A 71 26.19 15.52 24.80
C THR A 71 26.49 16.32 23.53
N ARG A 72 25.47 16.86 22.87
CA ARG A 72 25.65 17.74 21.69
C ARG A 72 26.44 19.00 22.02
N VAL A 73 26.09 19.68 23.12
CA VAL A 73 26.77 20.91 23.55
C VAL A 73 28.21 20.63 23.99
N ASN A 74 28.46 19.52 24.69
CA ASN A 74 29.81 19.13 25.10
C ASN A 74 30.70 18.76 23.90
N ALA A 75 30.15 18.04 22.91
CA ALA A 75 30.85 17.74 21.66
C ALA A 75 31.17 19.02 20.85
N ALA A 76 30.27 20.00 20.83
CA ALA A 76 30.52 21.28 20.17
C ALA A 76 31.62 22.12 20.84
N LYS A 77 31.76 22.00 22.18
CA LYS A 77 32.79 22.69 22.97
C LYS A 77 34.17 22.06 22.82
N ASN A 78 34.25 20.73 22.73
CA ASN A 78 35.51 19.99 22.66
C ASN A 78 35.95 19.75 21.20
N LYS A 79 36.41 20.81 20.52
CA LYS A 79 36.80 20.76 19.09
C LYS A 79 37.99 19.85 18.78
N THR A 80 38.85 19.57 19.77
CA THR A 80 40.04 18.71 19.66
C THR A 80 39.85 17.34 20.33
N GLY A 81 38.68 17.09 20.93
CA GLY A 81 38.37 15.84 21.61
C GLY A 81 37.74 14.79 20.68
N ASN A 82 37.40 13.63 21.25
CA ASN A 82 36.80 12.53 20.49
C ASN A 82 35.36 12.89 20.02
N ALA A 83 35.02 12.46 18.81
CA ALA A 83 33.68 12.63 18.24
C ALA A 83 32.63 11.74 18.96
N PRO A 84 31.35 12.18 19.03
CA PRO A 84 30.28 11.37 19.60
C PRO A 84 29.96 10.16 18.72
N ILE A 85 29.82 9.00 19.35
CA ILE A 85 29.35 7.77 18.69
C ILE A 85 27.82 7.74 18.81
N ILE A 86 27.12 7.70 17.68
CA ILE A 86 25.66 7.64 17.61
C ILE A 86 25.27 6.24 17.18
N ASP A 87 24.62 5.50 18.07
CA ASP A 87 24.03 4.21 17.75
C ASP A 87 22.64 4.39 17.14
N VAL A 88 22.36 3.66 16.06
CA VAL A 88 21.16 3.79 15.21
C VAL A 88 20.35 2.49 15.21
N VAL A 89 20.79 1.48 15.97
CA VAL A 89 20.19 0.13 16.04
C VAL A 89 18.87 0.11 16.81
#